data_AF-A0A7Y2FT13-F1
#
_entry.id   AF-A0A7Y2FT13-F1
#
_cell.length_a   1.000
_cell.length_b   1.000
_cell.length_c   1.000
_cell.angle_alpha   90.00
_cell.angle_beta   90.00
_cell.angle_gamma   90.00
#
_symmetry.space_group_name_H-M   'P 1'
#
loop_
_entity.id
_entity.type
_entity.pdbx_description
1 polymer ?
#
loop_
_entity_poly.entity_id
_entity_poly.type
_entity_poly.pdbx_seq_one_letter_code
_entity_poly.pdbx_strand_id
1 'polypeptide(L)'
;MNDDEDTGFLDSFFMRIMAGVVIVVCVGILAFLNREKLIAQSVEEPPGLNPDFVKCRDIRVAQVDKLLADGIIKQDRYEVFRNRAIEACTGQFPPQL
;
A
#
# COMPACT_ATOMS: atom_id res chain seq x y z
N MET A 1 -28.77 -36.00 -16.11
CA MET A 1 -28.76 -36.48 -14.72
C MET A 1 -27.73 -37.57 -14.61
N ASN A 2 -26.55 -37.21 -14.11
CA ASN A 2 -25.78 -37.91 -13.06
C ASN A 2 -24.37 -37.30 -13.10
N ASP A 3 -24.28 -36.13 -12.49
CA ASP A 3 -23.07 -35.34 -12.26
C ASP A 3 -22.50 -35.74 -10.88
N ASP A 4 -21.81 -36.89 -10.79
CA ASP A 4 -21.31 -37.39 -9.50
C ASP A 4 -20.01 -38.22 -9.64
N GLU A 5 -18.97 -37.68 -10.29
CA GLU A 5 -17.67 -38.40 -10.34
C GLU A 5 -16.43 -37.48 -10.29
N ASP A 6 -16.42 -36.44 -9.44
CA ASP A 6 -15.21 -35.59 -9.25
C ASP A 6 -15.03 -35.01 -7.81
N THR A 7 -15.56 -35.65 -6.77
CA THR A 7 -15.44 -35.16 -5.37
C THR A 7 -14.36 -35.87 -4.54
N GLY A 8 -13.75 -36.95 -5.05
CA GLY A 8 -12.73 -37.74 -4.32
C GLY A 8 -11.27 -37.30 -4.52
N PHE A 9 -10.93 -36.69 -5.67
CA PHE A 9 -9.58 -36.20 -5.95
C PHE A 9 -9.33 -34.81 -5.33
N LEU A 10 -10.37 -33.99 -5.27
CA LEU A 10 -10.38 -32.67 -4.63
C LEU A 10 -10.23 -32.72 -3.10
N ASP A 11 -10.52 -33.87 -2.47
CA ASP A 11 -10.34 -34.08 -1.02
C ASP A 11 -9.09 -34.91 -0.67
N SER A 12 -8.09 -34.88 -1.55
CA SER A 12 -6.79 -35.43 -1.22
C SER A 12 -6.07 -34.48 -0.25
N PHE A 13 -5.52 -35.02 0.84
CA PHE A 13 -4.65 -34.31 1.78
C PHE A 13 -3.57 -33.47 1.06
N PHE A 14 -3.12 -33.95 -0.10
CA PHE A 14 -2.23 -33.24 -1.01
C PHE A 14 -2.77 -31.89 -1.53
N MET A 15 -4.05 -31.81 -1.90
CA MET A 15 -4.64 -30.58 -2.41
C MET A 15 -4.81 -29.54 -1.29
N ARG A 16 -5.13 -29.99 -0.06
CA ARG A 16 -5.15 -29.14 1.14
C ARG A 16 -3.76 -28.57 1.46
N ILE A 17 -2.70 -29.38 1.31
CA ILE A 17 -1.32 -28.91 1.46
C ILE A 17 -0.98 -27.88 0.39
N MET A 18 -1.31 -28.14 -0.88
CA MET A 18 -1.02 -27.19 -1.96
C MET A 18 -1.75 -25.86 -1.77
N ALA A 19 -3.02 -25.89 -1.40
CA ALA A 19 -3.77 -24.69 -1.04
C ALA A 19 -3.09 -23.94 0.13
N GLY A 20 -2.67 -24.68 1.17
CA GLY A 20 -1.92 -24.11 2.30
C GLY A 20 -0.62 -23.44 1.87
N VAL A 21 0.16 -24.08 0.98
CA VAL A 21 1.41 -23.52 0.45
C VAL A 21 1.14 -22.24 -0.33
N VAL A 22 0.13 -22.22 -1.20
CA VAL A 22 -0.23 -21.02 -1.97
C VAL A 22 -0.61 -19.88 -1.03
N ILE A 23 -1.42 -20.14 0.00
CA ILE A 23 -1.79 -19.13 1.00
C ILE A 23 -0.54 -18.59 1.71
N VAL A 24 0.36 -19.47 2.16
CA VAL A 24 1.61 -19.08 2.84
C VAL A 24 2.49 -18.23 1.91
N VAL A 25 2.61 -18.59 0.64
CA VAL A 25 3.39 -17.84 -0.35
C VAL A 25 2.76 -16.46 -0.59
N CYS A 26 1.44 -16.38 -0.79
CA CYS A 26 0.74 -15.12 -1.00
C CYS A 26 0.88 -14.19 0.23
N VAL A 27 0.69 -14.73 1.44
CA VAL A 27 0.86 -13.97 2.68
C VAL A 27 2.31 -13.54 2.85
N GLY A 28 3.27 -14.40 2.55
CA GLY A 28 4.70 -14.09 2.58
C GLY A 28 5.08 -12.96 1.64
N ILE A 29 4.59 -12.99 0.39
CA ILE A 29 4.79 -11.91 -0.59
C ILE A 29 4.15 -10.60 -0.09
N LEU A 30 2.91 -10.66 0.39
CA LEU A 30 2.21 -9.47 0.93
C LEU A 30 2.95 -8.88 2.13
N ALA A 31 3.42 -9.72 3.05
CA ALA A 31 4.20 -9.29 4.21
C ALA A 31 5.56 -8.72 3.81
N PHE A 32 6.20 -9.27 2.77
CA PHE A 32 7.46 -8.75 2.24
C PHE A 32 7.27 -7.37 1.57
N LEU A 33 6.23 -7.22 0.75
CA LEU A 33 5.91 -5.94 0.09
C LEU A 33 5.47 -4.86 1.07
N ASN A 34 4.72 -5.24 2.10
CA ASN A 34 4.27 -4.31 3.14
C ASN A 34 5.19 -4.33 4.37
N ARG A 35 6.41 -4.88 4.25
CA ARG A 35 7.33 -5.02 5.39
C ARG A 35 7.61 -3.68 6.04
N GLU A 36 7.75 -2.63 5.25
CA GLU A 36 7.95 -1.27 5.76
C GLU A 36 6.73 -0.75 6.52
N LYS A 37 5.49 -1.05 6.07
CA LYS A 37 4.27 -0.69 6.81
C LYS A 37 4.03 -1.52 8.07
N LEU A 38 4.43 -2.80 8.06
CA LEU A 38 4.29 -3.72 9.19
C LEU A 38 5.36 -3.47 10.27
N ILE A 39 6.56 -3.06 9.86
CA ILE A 39 7.68 -2.73 10.76
C ILE A 39 7.64 -1.26 11.18
N ALA A 40 7.13 -0.35 10.35
CA ALA A 40 6.79 1.02 10.76
C ALA A 40 5.50 1.01 11.59
N GLN A 41 5.58 0.35 12.74
CA GLN A 41 4.70 0.60 13.84
C GLN A 41 4.95 2.04 14.30
N SER A 42 3.92 2.88 14.11
CA SER A 42 3.87 4.29 14.49
C SER A 42 5.02 5.15 13.95
N VAL A 43 4.81 5.73 12.77
CA VAL A 43 5.34 7.08 12.54
C VAL A 43 4.63 7.97 13.55
N GLU A 44 5.23 8.11 14.73
CA GLU A 44 4.88 9.17 15.66
C GLU A 44 5.13 10.47 14.89
N GLU A 45 4.06 11.14 14.48
CA GLU A 45 4.15 12.47 13.90
C GLU A 45 5.05 13.30 14.81
N PRO A 46 6.06 14.00 14.27
CA PRO A 46 6.94 14.80 15.09
C PRO A 46 6.08 15.74 15.95
N PRO A 47 6.28 15.76 17.28
CA PRO A 47 5.46 16.57 18.17
C PRO A 47 5.54 18.03 17.72
N GLY A 48 4.38 18.63 17.45
CA GLY A 48 4.27 20.00 16.95
C GLY A 48 3.97 20.15 15.46
N LEU A 49 3.68 19.06 14.74
CA LEU A 49 3.20 19.17 13.35
C LEU A 49 1.69 19.43 13.27
N ASN A 50 1.29 20.39 12.44
CA ASN A 50 -0.12 20.72 12.24
C ASN A 50 -0.88 19.52 11.62
N PRO A 51 -1.94 19.00 12.26
CA PRO A 51 -2.65 17.82 11.78
C PRO A 51 -3.35 18.07 10.43
N ASP A 52 -3.73 19.30 10.13
CA ASP A 52 -4.32 19.65 8.83
C ASP A 52 -3.26 19.72 7.73
N PHE A 53 -2.03 20.12 8.07
CA PHE A 53 -0.89 20.00 7.16
C PHE A 53 -0.63 18.54 6.81
N VAL A 54 -0.61 17.65 7.81
CA VAL A 54 -0.37 16.21 7.58
C VAL A 54 -1.45 15.57 6.73
N LYS A 55 -2.72 15.84 7.02
CA LYS A 55 -3.84 15.37 6.19
C LYS A 55 -3.71 15.86 4.74
N CYS A 56 -3.42 17.15 4.55
CA CYS A 56 -3.23 17.71 3.22
C CYS A 56 -2.07 17.02 2.48
N ARG A 57 -0.92 16.91 3.14
CA ARG A 57 0.30 16.31 2.60
C ARG A 57 0.04 14.88 2.16
N ASP A 58 -0.55 14.06 3.02
CA ASP A 58 -0.73 12.63 2.76
C ASP A 58 -1.71 12.39 1.61
N ILE A 59 -2.82 13.15 1.55
CA ILE A 59 -3.77 13.08 0.44
C ILE A 59 -3.08 13.47 -0.88
N ARG A 60 -2.32 14.56 -0.90
CA ARG A 60 -1.71 15.08 -2.12
C ARG A 60 -0.55 14.22 -2.60
N VAL A 61 0.28 13.71 -1.70
CA VAL A 61 1.37 12.78 -2.06
C VAL A 61 0.79 11.48 -2.60
N ALA A 62 -0.25 10.92 -1.96
CA ALA A 62 -0.92 9.71 -2.47
C ALA A 62 -1.53 9.91 -3.87
N GLN A 63 -2.03 11.11 -4.18
CA GLN A 63 -2.47 11.44 -5.55
C GLN A 63 -1.31 11.40 -6.54
N VAL A 64 -0.15 11.97 -6.20
CA VAL A 64 1.05 11.95 -7.05
C VAL A 64 1.57 10.52 -7.23
N ASP A 65 1.57 9.70 -6.18
CA ASP A 65 1.94 8.28 -6.24
C ASP A 65 1.03 7.52 -7.19
N LYS A 66 -0.28 7.81 -7.16
CA LYS A 66 -1.23 7.23 -8.09
C LYS A 66 -0.95 7.66 -9.54
N LEU A 67 -0.62 8.93 -9.78
CA LEU A 67 -0.26 9.39 -11.13
C LEU A 67 0.99 8.69 -11.68
N LEU A 68 1.95 8.35 -10.81
CA LEU A 68 3.13 7.58 -11.19
C LEU A 68 2.76 6.12 -11.49
N ALA A 69 1.93 5.50 -10.63
CA ALA A 69 1.46 4.13 -10.82
C ALA A 69 0.62 3.96 -12.08
N ASP A 70 -0.22 4.96 -12.41
CA ASP A 70 -1.03 5.02 -13.63
C ASP A 70 -0.18 5.36 -14.87
N GLY A 71 1.12 5.62 -14.71
CA GLY A 71 2.04 5.95 -15.80
C GLY A 71 1.82 7.34 -16.43
N ILE A 72 1.00 8.18 -15.81
CA ILE A 72 0.67 9.53 -16.27
C ILE A 72 1.89 10.45 -16.14
N ILE A 73 2.65 10.29 -15.06
CA ILE A 73 3.92 10.98 -14.85
C ILE A 73 5.08 9.99 -14.87
N LYS A 74 6.24 10.47 -15.32
CA LYS A 74 7.48 9.68 -15.33
C LYS A 74 8.24 9.84 -14.02
N GLN A 75 9.07 8.85 -13.70
CA GLN A 75 9.89 8.83 -12.48
C GLN A 75 10.77 10.08 -12.33
N ASP A 76 11.29 10.63 -13.43
CA ASP A 76 12.14 11.84 -13.43
C ASP A 76 11.40 13.09 -12.94
N ARG A 77 10.06 13.10 -12.99
CA ARG A 77 9.22 14.21 -12.56
C ARG A 77 8.49 13.95 -11.26
N TYR A 78 8.50 12.72 -10.76
CA TYR A 78 7.82 12.33 -9.54
C TYR A 78 8.20 13.22 -8.35
N GLU A 79 9.49 13.37 -8.08
CA GLU A 79 9.98 14.18 -6.95
C GLU A 79 9.57 15.65 -7.06
N VAL A 80 9.53 16.21 -8.28
CA VAL A 80 9.10 17.60 -8.50
C VAL A 80 7.62 17.76 -8.17
N PHE A 81 6.77 16.83 -8.62
CA PHE A 81 5.33 16.88 -8.32
C PHE A 81 5.06 16.63 -6.84
N ARG A 82 5.78 15.69 -6.22
CA ARG A 82 5.69 15.38 -4.80
C ARG A 82 6.06 16.58 -3.94
N ASN A 83 7.17 17.25 -4.23
CA ASN A 83 7.60 18.43 -3.48
C ASN A 83 6.62 19.60 -3.65
N ARG A 84 6.11 19.84 -4.87
CA ARG A 84 5.10 20.88 -5.10
C ARG A 84 3.79 20.60 -4.36
N ALA A 85 3.38 19.34 -4.27
CA ALA A 85 2.23 18.93 -3.48
C ALA A 85 2.41 19.25 -1.99
N ILE A 86 3.62 19.02 -1.45
CA ILE A 86 3.97 19.35 -0.06
C ILE A 86 4.03 20.87 0.15
N GLU A 87 4.64 21.62 -0.77
CA GLU A 87 4.72 23.09 -0.73
C GLU A 87 3.33 23.74 -0.75
N ALA A 88 2.41 23.22 -1.57
CA ALA A 88 1.03 23.70 -1.60
C ALA A 88 0.35 23.54 -0.23
N CYS A 89 0.56 22.41 0.43
CA CYS A 89 0.05 22.19 1.79
C CYS A 89 0.73 23.09 2.81
N THR A 90 2.03 23.35 2.68
CA THR A 90 2.80 24.25 3.56
C THR A 90 2.28 25.69 3.49
N GLY A 91 1.89 26.15 2.29
CA GLY A 91 1.32 27.49 2.09
C GLY A 91 -0.10 27.64 2.62
N GLN A 92 -0.88 26.55 2.67
CA GLN A 92 -2.26 26.56 3.16
C GLN A 92 -2.37 26.24 4.65
N PHE A 93 -1.52 25.34 5.14
CA PHE A 93 -1.45 24.86 6.51
C PHE A 93 0.03 24.91 6.95
N PRO A 94 0.44 25.91 7.75
CA PRO A 94 1.81 25.97 8.23
C PRO A 94 2.14 24.71 9.04
N PRO A 95 3.33 24.11 8.86
CA PRO A 95 3.64 22.80 9.40
C PRO A 95 3.84 22.81 10.91
N GLN A 96 4.19 23.95 11.52
CA GLN A 96 4.23 24.11 12.98
C GLN A 96 2.85 24.46 13.57
N LEU A 97 2.51 23.82 14.71
CA LEU A 97 1.35 24.12 15.56
C LEU A 97 1.56 25.37 16.43
#